data_AF-B2UBX1-F1
#
_entry.id   AF-B2UBX1-F1
#
_cell.length_a   1.000
_cell.length_b   1.000
_cell.length_c   1.000
_cell.angle_alpha   90.00
_cell.angle_beta   90.00
_cell.angle_gamma   90.00
#
_symmetry.space_group_name_H-M   'P 1'
#
loop_
_entity.id
_entity.type
_entity.pdbx_description
1 polymer ?
#
loop_
_entity_poly.entity_id
_entity_poly.type
_entity_poly.pdbx_seq_one_letter_code
_entity_poly.pdbx_strand_id
1 'polypeptide(L)' 'MAQCVQIVSGQFQLDSAAASSCTGYLLLTADEVTLLHAVPPLSVSDGALIGSGMLGLWALAFVFRSAARAIYQREEE' A
#
# COMPACT_ATOMS: atom_id res chain seq x y z
N MET A 1 6.22 -28.43 -0.21
CA MET A 1 5.17 -28.82 -1.16
C MET A 1 4.86 -27.62 -2.04
N ALA A 2 4.97 -27.78 -3.36
CA ALA A 2 4.70 -26.69 -4.31
C ALA A 2 3.23 -26.75 -4.73
N GLN A 3 2.60 -25.59 -4.88
CA GLN A 3 1.22 -25.44 -5.34
C GLN A 3 1.21 -24.68 -6.67
N CYS A 4 0.21 -24.97 -7.50
CA CYS A 4 0.08 -24.33 -8.80
C CYS A 4 -0.82 -23.11 -8.67
N VAL A 5 -0.30 -21.96 -9.10
CA VAL A 5 -1.02 -20.69 -9.04
C VAL A 5 -1.15 -20.12 -10.43
N GLN A 6 -2.38 -19.74 -10.80
CA GLN A 6 -2.70 -19.07 -12.05
C GLN A 6 -2.96 -17.59 -11.79
N ILE A 7 -2.61 -16.75 -12.76
CA ILE A 7 -3.02 -15.34 -12.76
C ILE A 7 -4.27 -15.23 -13.64
N VAL A 8 -5.44 -15.10 -13.01
CA VAL A 8 -6.71 -14.89 -13.71
C VAL A 8 -7.19 -13.48 -13.38
N SER A 9 -7.35 -12.64 -14.41
CA SER A 9 -7.79 -11.25 -14.25
C SER A 9 -6.94 -10.43 -13.27
N GLY A 10 -5.62 -10.70 -13.23
CA GLY A 10 -4.68 -10.01 -12.34
C GLY A 10 -4.72 -10.46 -10.88
N GLN A 11 -5.46 -11.52 -10.56
CA GLN A 11 -5.51 -12.13 -9.23
C GLN A 11 -4.89 -13.52 -9.26
N PHE A 12 -4.19 -13.88 -8.18
CA PHE A 12 -3.62 -15.21 -8.00
C PHE A 12 -4.70 -16.18 -7.52
N GLN A 13 -5.01 -17.19 -8.33
CA GLN A 13 -5.91 -18.27 -7.97
C GLN A 13 -5.11 -19.56 -7.78
N LEU A 14 -5.29 -20.20 -6.63
CA LEU A 14 -4.69 -21.50 -6.34
C LEU A 14 -5.48 -22.61 -7.04
N ASP A 15 -4.79 -23.45 -7.79
CA ASP A 15 -5.35 -24.67 -8.34
C ASP A 15 -4.96 -25.87 -7.46
N SER A 16 -5.89 -26.80 -7.31
CA SER A 16 -5.74 -28.03 -6.50
C SER A 16 -5.07 -29.18 -7.27
N ALA A 17 -4.74 -28.96 -8.54
CA ALA A 17 -3.99 -29.91 -9.36
C ALA A 17 -2.58 -30.19 -8.81
N ALA A 18 -2.08 -31.40 -9.05
CA ALA A 18 -0.75 -31.79 -8.62
C ALA A 18 0.33 -30.97 -9.35
N ALA A 19 1.39 -30.58 -8.64
CA ALA A 19 2.51 -29.78 -9.17
C ALA A 19 3.16 -30.36 -10.45
N SER A 20 3.01 -31.66 -10.69
CA SER A 20 3.53 -32.35 -11.88
C SER A 20 2.71 -32.14 -13.16
N SER A 21 1.46 -31.68 -13.07
CA SER A 21 0.57 -31.45 -14.23
C SER A 21 0.45 -29.99 -14.66
N CYS A 22 1.16 -29.09 -13.99
CA CYS A 22 0.96 -27.65 -14.13
C CYS A 22 1.79 -27.06 -15.28
N THR A 23 1.26 -27.15 -16.49
CA THR A 23 1.85 -26.52 -17.68
C THR A 23 1.34 -25.09 -17.84
N GLY A 24 2.23 -24.09 -17.78
CA GLY A 24 1.86 -22.67 -17.88
C GLY A 24 1.50 -21.97 -16.56
N TYR A 25 1.73 -22.62 -15.42
CA TYR A 25 1.47 -22.10 -14.08
C TYR A 25 2.78 -21.83 -13.35
N LEU A 26 2.73 -20.93 -12.37
CA LEU A 26 3.88 -20.62 -11.51
C LEU A 26 3.87 -21.62 -10.35
N LEU A 27 4.99 -22.35 -10.18
CA LEU A 27 5.20 -23.23 -9.04
C LEU A 27 5.64 -22.36 -7.87
N LEU A 28 4.72 -22.07 -6.94
CA LEU A 28 5.07 -21.40 -5.69
C LEU A 28 5.22 -22.43 -4.57
N THR A 29 6.20 -22.20 -3.71
CA THR A 29 6.30 -22.91 -2.44
C THR A 29 5.22 -22.40 -1.48
N ALA A 30 4.83 -23.24 -0.50
CA ALA A 30 3.82 -22.86 0.49
C ALA A 30 4.18 -21.57 1.26
N ASP A 31 5.48 -21.29 1.43
CA ASP A 31 5.98 -20.10 2.13
C ASP A 31 5.92 -18.83 1.25
N GLU A 32 6.00 -18.98 -0.07
CA GLU A 32 5.81 -17.86 -1.00
C GLU A 32 4.32 -17.51 -1.15
N VAL A 33 3.43 -18.51 -1.06
CA VAL A 33 1.96 -18.31 -1.09
C VAL A 33 1.47 -17.55 0.15
N THR A 34 2.03 -17.84 1.33
CA THR A 34 1.72 -17.10 2.56
C THR A 34 2.23 -15.66 2.46
N LEU A 35 3.41 -15.43 1.88
CA LEU A 35 3.93 -14.08 1.63
C LEU A 35 3.11 -13.29 0.60
N LEU A 36 2.53 -13.95 -0.39
CA LEU A 36 1.73 -13.30 -1.45
C LEU A 36 0.48 -12.60 -0.89
N HIS A 37 -0.03 -13.08 0.23
CA HIS A 37 -1.16 -12.47 0.96
C HIS A 37 -0.72 -11.60 2.14
N ALA A 38 0.58 -11.54 2.44
CA ALA A 38 1.10 -10.81 3.60
C ALA A 38 1.06 -9.29 3.40
N VAL A 39 1.08 -8.82 2.15
CA VAL A 39 0.93 -7.40 1.82
C VAL A 39 -0.41 -7.21 1.11
N PRO A 40 -1.48 -6.84 1.84
CA PRO A 40 -2.74 -6.54 1.18
C PRO A 40 -2.53 -5.38 0.18
N PRO A 41 -3.16 -5.45 -1.01
CA PRO A 41 -3.09 -4.36 -1.95
C PRO A 41 -3.70 -3.10 -1.30
N LEU A 42 -2.91 -2.03 -1.24
CA LEU A 42 -3.37 -0.73 -0.76
C LEU A 42 -4.54 -0.28 -1.63
N SER A 43 -5.72 -0.09 -1.01
CA SER A 43 -6.85 0.49 -1.72
C SER A 43 -6.62 1.99 -1.95
N VAL A 44 -7.32 2.55 -2.95
CA VAL A 44 -7.27 4.01 -3.21
C VAL A 44 -7.72 4.80 -1.97
N SER A 45 -8.68 4.28 -1.21
CA SER A 45 -9.12 4.87 0.06
C SER A 45 -8.02 4.87 1.13
N ASP A 46 -7.24 3.80 1.23
CA ASP A 46 -6.12 3.74 2.19
C ASP A 46 -5.03 4.75 1.82
N GLY A 47 -4.74 4.88 0.51
CA GLY A 47 -3.85 5.90 -0.01
C GLY A 47 -4.32 7.33 0.28
N ALA A 48 -5.62 7.60 0.14
CA ALA A 48 -6.20 8.90 0.45
C ALA A 48 -6.13 9.25 1.94
N LEU A 49 -6.37 8.28 2.83
CA LEU A 49 -6.23 8.47 4.28
C LEU A 49 -4.79 8.83 4.66
N ILE A 50 -3.81 8.07 4.18
CA ILE A 50 -2.39 8.33 4.44
C ILE A 50 -1.98 9.69 3.87
N GLY A 51 -2.36 9.98 2.62
CA GLY A 51 -2.03 11.23 1.95
C GLY A 51 -2.64 12.45 2.65
N SER A 52 -3.90 12.37 3.07
CA SER A 52 -4.57 13.45 3.80
C SER A 52 -3.94 13.71 5.17
N GLY A 53 -3.51 12.66 5.88
CA GLY A 53 -2.78 12.80 7.14
C GLY A 53 -1.45 13.54 6.98
N MET A 54 -0.67 13.18 5.95
CA MET A 54 0.57 13.87 5.62
C MET A 54 0.34 15.34 5.24
N LEU A 55 -0.64 15.62 4.37
CA LEU A 55 -0.99 16.98 3.98
C LEU A 55 -1.49 17.81 5.17
N GLY A 56 -2.24 17.21 6.09
CA GLY A 56 -2.72 17.86 7.31
C GLY A 56 -1.58 18.35 8.21
N LEU A 57 -0.55 17.52 8.41
CA LEU A 57 0.64 17.92 9.18
C LEU A 57 1.38 19.08 8.53
N TRP A 58 1.56 19.04 7.21
CA TRP A 58 2.18 20.14 6.46
C TRP A 58 1.35 21.43 6.52
N ALA A 59 0.03 21.32 6.41
CA ALA A 59 -0.87 22.45 6.52
C ALA A 59 -0.78 23.10 7.91
N LEU A 60 -0.76 22.31 8.98
CA LEU A 60 -0.59 22.82 10.35
C LEU A 60 0.75 23.56 10.53
N ALA A 61 1.86 22.98 10.04
CA ALA A 61 3.17 23.62 10.10
C ALA A 61 3.19 24.95 9.33
N PHE A 62 2.55 25.01 8.16
CA PHE A 62 2.43 26.23 7.37
C PHE A 62 1.61 27.30 8.09
N VAL A 63 0.45 26.92 8.65
CA VAL A 63 -0.41 27.84 9.40
C VAL A 63 0.34 28.41 10.59
N PHE A 64 1.00 27.58 11.39
CA PHE A 64 1.78 28.04 12.55
C PHE A 64 2.88 29.02 12.13
N ARG A 65 3.61 28.71 11.05
CA ARG A 65 4.64 29.60 10.50
C ARG A 65 4.06 30.93 10.01
N SER A 66 2.90 30.91 9.36
CA SER A 66 2.24 32.13 8.89
C SER A 66 1.71 32.99 10.03
N ALA A 67 1.11 32.37 11.06
CA ALA A 67 0.61 33.05 12.24
C ALA A 67 1.74 33.70 13.04
N ALA A 68 2.84 32.98 13.27
CA ALA A 68 4.00 33.54 13.95
C ALA A 68 4.54 34.78 13.21
N ARG A 69 4.71 34.70 11.88
CA ARG A 69 5.15 35.85 11.07
C ARG A 69 4.21 37.05 11.18
N ALA A 70 2.90 36.82 11.12
CA ALA A 70 1.92 37.90 11.21
C ALA A 70 1.90 38.58 12.58
N ILE A 71 2.14 37.83 13.67
CA ILE A 71 2.22 38.39 15.02
C ILE A 71 3.49 39.22 15.19
N TYR A 72 4.66 38.67 14.82
CA TYR A 72 5.94 39.39 14.97
C TYR A 72 6.03 40.65 14.11
N GLN A 73 5.48 40.65 12.88
CA GLN A 73 5.46 41.87 12.07
C GLN A 73 4.58 42.99 12.63
N ARG A 74 3.58 42.65 13.46
CA ARG A 74 2.71 43.63 14.11
C ARG A 74 3.35 44.32 15.31
N GLU A 75 4.39 43.74 15.90
CA GLU A 75 5.08 44.31 17.06
C GLU A 75 6.21 45.28 16.65
N GLU A 76 6.60 45.30 15.37
CA GLU A 76 7.65 46.17 14.82
C GLU A 76 7.12 47.48 14.18
N GLU A 77 5.80 47.66 14.07
CA GLU A 77 5.12 48.90 13.61
C GLU A 77 4.64 49.76 14.79
#